data_AF-A0A1B3XU57-F1
#
_entry.id   AF-A0A1B3XU57-F1
#
_cell.length_a   1.000
_cell.length_b   1.000
_cell.length_c   1.000
_cell.angle_alpha   90.00
_cell.angle_beta   90.00
_cell.angle_gamma   90.00
#
_symmetry.space_group_name_H-M   'P 1'
#
loop_
_entity.id
_entity.type
_entity.pdbx_description
1 polymer ?
#
loop_
_entity_poly.entity_id
_entity_poly.type
_entity_poly.pdbx_seq_one_letter_code
_entity_poly.pdbx_strand_id
1 'polypeptide(L)'
;MKRLLGICIFLQIAFILLYLTGILPTLNAYAGAILCLTIGCASFLISLYLAGKKYSLGISFGAFIFSLFIICLTIFIYFLPEAGIPPEIPLFD
;
A
#
# COMPACT_ATOMS: atom_id res chain seq x y z
N MET A 1 16.65 -3.47 13.98
CA MET A 1 16.35 -2.41 12.99
C MET A 1 16.50 -2.89 11.54
N LYS A 2 17.64 -3.49 11.14
CA LYS A 2 17.80 -4.09 9.80
C LYS A 2 16.66 -5.05 9.39
N ARG A 3 16.16 -5.86 10.32
CA ARG A 3 14.99 -6.75 10.11
C ARG A 3 13.69 -6.01 9.79
N LEU A 4 13.38 -4.91 10.49
CA LEU A 4 12.16 -4.13 10.24
C LEU A 4 12.20 -3.44 8.87
N LEU A 5 13.37 -2.92 8.50
CA LEU A 5 13.59 -2.32 7.19
C LEU A 5 13.45 -3.38 6.08
N GLY A 6 13.99 -4.59 6.30
CA GLY A 6 13.78 -5.73 5.39
C GLY A 6 12.31 -6.14 5.25
N ILE A 7 11.55 -6.16 6.35
CA ILE A 7 10.10 -6.42 6.32
C ILE A 7 9.36 -5.33 5.54
N CYS A 8 9.71 -4.05 5.75
CA CYS A 8 9.10 -2.94 5.02
C CYS A 8 9.33 -3.04 3.51
N ILE A 9 10.58 -3.28 3.09
CA ILE A 9 10.92 -3.47 1.67
C ILE A 9 10.19 -4.70 1.12
N PHE A 10 10.14 -5.80 1.87
CA PHE A 10 9.42 -7.01 1.45
C PHE A 10 7.93 -6.75 1.24
N LEU A 11 7.27 -6.00 2.13
CA LEU A 11 5.86 -5.63 1.98
C LEU A 11 5.63 -4.79 0.71
N GLN A 12 6.51 -3.84 0.43
CA GLN A 12 6.42 -3.01 -0.77
C GLN A 12 6.63 -3.82 -2.05
N ILE A 13 7.60 -4.75 -2.06
CA ILE A 13 7.83 -5.67 -3.17
C ILE A 13 6.63 -6.61 -3.36
N ALA A 14 6.05 -7.12 -2.26
CA ALA A 14 4.87 -7.96 -2.31
C ALA A 14 3.67 -7.23 -2.92
N PHE A 15 3.47 -5.95 -2.59
CA PHE A 15 2.45 -5.12 -3.24
C PHE A 15 2.68 -5.01 -4.75
N ILE A 16 3.91 -4.71 -5.18
CA ILE A 16 4.24 -4.62 -6.61
C ILE A 16 3.98 -5.95 -7.31
N LEU A 17 4.37 -7.08 -6.70
CA LEU A 17 4.12 -8.41 -7.25
C LEU A 17 2.63 -8.72 -7.37
N LEU A 18 1.83 -8.40 -6.35
CA LEU A 18 0.38 -8.57 -6.37
C LEU A 18 -0.26 -7.77 -7.51
N TYR A 19 0.23 -6.55 -7.73
CA TYR A 19 -0.22 -5.70 -8.82
C TYR A 19 0.18 -6.26 -10.20
N LEU A 20 1.45 -6.65 -10.36
CA LEU A 20 1.99 -7.15 -11.64
C LEU A 20 1.40 -8.49 -12.06
N THR A 21 1.13 -9.37 -11.09
CA THR A 21 0.56 -10.70 -11.35
C THR A 21 -0.92 -10.64 -11.73
N GLY A 22 -1.58 -9.48 -11.59
CA GLY A 22 -3.00 -9.35 -11.93
C GLY A 22 -3.91 -10.24 -11.07
N ILE A 23 -3.47 -10.61 -9.87
CA ILE A 23 -4.28 -11.41 -8.93
C ILE A 23 -5.39 -10.56 -8.30
N LEU A 24 -5.16 -9.26 -8.14
CA LEU A 24 -6.15 -8.31 -7.59
C LEU A 24 -7.55 -8.41 -8.23
N PRO A 25 -7.70 -8.37 -9.57
CA PRO A 25 -9.02 -8.49 -10.21
C PRO A 25 -9.64 -9.89 -10.13
N THR A 26 -8.87 -10.92 -9.77
CA THR A 26 -9.41 -12.28 -9.54
C THR A 26 -9.89 -12.48 -8.10
N LEU A 27 -9.45 -11.62 -7.19
CA LEU A 27 -9.94 -11.57 -5.81
C LEU A 27 -11.20 -10.70 -5.75
N ASN A 28 -12.04 -10.96 -4.75
CA ASN A 28 -13.14 -10.05 -4.43
C ASN A 28 -12.58 -8.63 -4.19
N ALA A 29 -13.18 -7.61 -4.81
CA ALA A 29 -12.76 -6.22 -4.71
C ALA A 29 -12.54 -5.77 -3.25
N TYR A 30 -13.42 -6.16 -2.33
CA TYR A 30 -13.27 -5.88 -0.91
C TYR A 30 -12.04 -6.55 -0.29
N ALA A 31 -11.76 -7.81 -0.65
CA ALA A 31 -10.60 -8.54 -0.16
C ALA A 31 -9.28 -7.95 -0.70
N GLY A 32 -9.27 -7.56 -1.98
CA GLY A 32 -8.15 -6.86 -2.61
C GLY A 32 -7.87 -5.51 -1.95
N ALA A 33 -8.90 -4.69 -1.77
CA ALA A 33 -8.81 -3.39 -1.10
C ALA A 33 -8.25 -3.53 0.33
N ILE A 34 -8.78 -4.46 1.13
CA ILE A 34 -8.33 -4.70 2.51
C ILE A 34 -6.87 -5.18 2.54
N LEU A 35 -6.47 -6.10 1.67
CA LEU A 35 -5.09 -6.58 1.60
C LEU A 35 -4.11 -5.45 1.27
N CYS A 36 -4.42 -4.68 0.23
CA CYS A 36 -3.58 -3.56 -0.21
C CYS A 36 -3.49 -2.45 0.83
N LEU A 37 -4.61 -2.09 1.48
CA LEU A 37 -4.64 -1.15 2.60
C LEU A 37 -3.83 -1.65 3.78
N THR A 38 -3.93 -2.94 4.11
CA THR A 38 -3.17 -3.53 5.23
C THR A 38 -1.66 -3.47 4.96
N ILE A 39 -1.23 -3.80 3.73
CA ILE A 39 0.18 -3.71 3.32
C ILE A 39 0.67 -2.26 3.34
N GLY A 40 -0.14 -1.33 2.82
CA GLY A 40 0.15 0.11 2.84
C GLY A 40 0.29 0.67 4.24
N CYS A 41 -0.70 0.43 5.11
CA CYS A 41 -0.70 0.87 6.51
C CYS A 41 0.43 0.25 7.32
N ALA A 42 0.69 -1.04 7.17
CA ALA A 42 1.80 -1.70 7.86
C ALA A 42 3.15 -1.12 7.41
N SER A 43 3.35 -0.90 6.10
CA SER A 43 4.55 -0.25 5.57
C SER A 43 4.71 1.18 6.09
N PHE A 44 3.60 1.93 6.16
CA PHE A 44 3.57 3.29 6.66
C PHE A 44 4.00 3.37 8.13
N LEU A 45 3.38 2.56 9.00
CA LEU A 45 3.70 2.51 10.43
C LEU A 45 5.16 2.11 10.68
N ILE A 46 5.67 1.12 9.93
CA ILE A 46 7.06 0.68 10.03
C ILE A 46 8.00 1.81 9.58
N SER A 47 7.73 2.46 8.45
CA SER A 47 8.55 3.57 7.94
C SER A 47 8.59 4.77 8.89
N LEU A 48 7.46 5.12 9.51
CA LEU A 48 7.34 6.19 10.49
C LEU A 48 8.15 5.87 11.76
N TYR A 49 8.07 4.63 12.25
CA TYR A 49 8.84 4.17 13.41
C TYR A 49 10.36 4.23 13.14
N LEU A 50 10.79 3.82 11.95
CA LEU A 50 12.20 3.87 11.52
C LEU A 50 12.72 5.31 11.38
N ALA A 51 11.89 6.21 10.83
CA ALA A 51 12.22 7.64 10.71
C ALA A 51 12.40 8.29 12.09
N GLY A 52 11.52 7.99 13.05
CA GLY A 52 11.62 8.51 14.43
C GLY A 52 12.89 8.09 15.18
N LYS A 53 13.46 6.93 14.84
CA LYS A 53 14.73 6.43 15.40
C LYS A 53 15.98 6.99 14.69
N LYS A 54 15.84 7.92 13.74
CA LYS A 54 16.91 8.49 12.88
C LYS A 54 17.74 7.42 12.15
N TYR A 55 17.18 6.22 11.95
CA TYR A 55 17.88 5.13 11.27
C TYR A 55 17.72 5.28 9.75
N SER A 56 18.84 5.44 9.03
CA SER A 56 18.88 5.57 7.56
C SER A 56 17.77 6.47 7.00
N LEU A 57 17.84 7.77 7.34
CA LEU A 57 16.76 8.73 7.10
C LEU A 57 16.29 8.76 5.64
N GLY A 58 17.22 8.61 4.68
CA GLY A 58 16.90 8.53 3.24
C GLY A 58 16.08 7.29 2.86
N ILE A 59 16.44 6.10 3.35
CA ILE A 59 15.72 4.86 3.02
C ILE A 59 14.34 4.86 3.70
N SER A 60 14.27 5.32 4.95
CA SER A 60 13.01 5.44 5.69
C SER A 60 12.05 6.45 5.04
N PHE A 61 12.57 7.56 4.53
CA PHE A 61 11.77 8.55 3.80
C PHE A 61 11.29 8.04 2.44
N GLY A 62 12.13 7.32 1.69
CA GLY A 62 11.70 6.66 0.46
C GLY A 62 10.60 5.63 0.71
N ALA A 63 10.76 4.81 1.74
CA ALA A 63 9.75 3.83 2.14
C ALA A 63 8.43 4.50 2.58
N PHE A 64 8.51 5.65 3.23
CA PHE A 64 7.35 6.44 3.62
C PHE A 64 6.56 6.94 2.40
N ILE A 65 7.23 7.59 1.43
CA ILE A 65 6.59 8.06 0.19
C ILE A 65 5.95 6.88 -0.56
N PHE A 66 6.65 5.75 -0.65
CA PHE A 66 6.14 4.58 -1.35
C PHE A 66 4.91 3.99 -0.64
N SER A 67 4.89 3.98 0.70
CA SER A 67 3.71 3.52 1.45
C SER A 67 2.49 4.44 1.26
N LEU A 68 2.70 5.76 1.18
CA LEU A 68 1.62 6.69 0.82
C LEU A 68 1.12 6.44 -0.60
N PHE A 69 2.03 6.19 -1.54
CA PHE A 69 1.67 5.85 -2.91
C PHE A 69 0.81 4.58 -2.98
N ILE A 70 1.15 3.53 -2.23
CA ILE A 70 0.35 2.30 -2.12
C ILE A 70 -1.07 2.61 -1.64
N ILE A 71 -1.20 3.40 -0.56
CA ILE A 71 -2.51 3.74 0.02
C ILE A 71 -3.33 4.56 -0.98
N CYS A 72 -2.76 5.61 -1.57
CA CYS A 72 -3.44 6.45 -2.55
C CYS A 72 -3.89 5.64 -3.77
N LEU A 73 -3.02 4.77 -4.28
CA LEU A 73 -3.33 3.94 -5.45
C LEU A 73 -4.43 2.91 -5.13
N THR A 74 -4.43 2.36 -3.91
CA THR A 74 -5.52 1.48 -3.44
C THR A 74 -6.84 2.24 -3.35
N ILE A 75 -6.84 3.47 -2.81
CA ILE A 75 -8.04 4.32 -2.74
C ILE A 75 -8.54 4.65 -4.15
N PHE A 76 -7.62 5.00 -5.05
CA PHE A 76 -7.95 5.36 -6.43
C PHE A 76 -8.66 4.20 -7.16
N ILE A 77 -8.08 3.00 -7.11
CA ILE A 77 -8.60 1.82 -7.83
C ILE A 77 -9.93 1.34 -7.26
N TYR A 78 -10.05 1.23 -5.93
CA TYR A 78 -11.19 0.53 -5.34
C TYR A 78 -12.36 1.45 -5.00
N PHE A 79 -12.08 2.69 -4.64
CA PHE A 79 -13.06 3.57 -4.01
C PHE A 79 -13.43 4.80 -4.84
N LEU A 80 -12.63 5.16 -5.85
CA LEU A 80 -12.89 6.32 -6.68
C LEU A 80 -13.60 5.92 -7.99
N PRO A 81 -14.65 6.64 -8.39
CA PRO A 81 -15.22 6.49 -9.73
C PRO A 81 -14.23 7.00 -10.77
N GLU A 82 -13.82 6.13 -11.69
CA GLU A 82 -12.89 6.47 -12.76
C GLU A 82 -13.66 6.81 -14.04
N ALA A 83 -13.51 8.04 -14.57
CA ALA A 83 -13.95 8.42 -15.93
C ALA A 83 -15.38 7.98 -16.36
N GLY A 84 -16.34 7.98 -15.43
CA GLY A 84 -17.73 7.56 -15.69
C GLY A 84 -18.03 6.08 -15.40
N ILE A 85 -17.03 5.32 -14.93
CA ILE A 85 -17.19 3.98 -14.36
C ILE A 85 -17.50 4.14 -12.86
N PRO A 86 -18.56 3.47 -12.35
CA PRO A 86 -18.84 3.46 -10.92
C PRO A 86 -17.69 2.82 -10.14
N PRO A 87 -17.44 3.24 -8.89
CA PRO A 87 -16.38 2.65 -8.09
C PRO A 87 -16.66 1.16 -7.83
N GLU A 88 -15.61 0.34 -7.72
CA GLU A 88 -15.77 -1.08 -7.36
C GLU A 88 -16.43 -1.23 -5.98
N ILE A 89 -16.12 -0.30 -5.06
CA ILE A 89 -16.69 -0.23 -3.71
C ILE A 89 -17.33 1.15 -3.53
N PRO A 90 -18.67 1.27 -3.56
CA PRO A 90 -19.33 2.54 -3.30
C PRO A 90 -19.13 2.95 -1.84
N LEU A 91 -18.55 4.14 -1.62
CA LEU A 91 -18.38 4.75 -0.29
C LEU A 91 -19.66 5.44 0.22
N PHE A 92 -20.52 5.83 -0.71
CA PHE A 92 -21.77 6.55 -0.45
C PHE A 92 -22.86 5.93 -1.33
N ASP A 93 -23.98 5.58 -0.71
CA ASP A 93 -25.22 5.16 -1.40
C ASP A 93 -25.90 6.35 -2.09
#